data_AF-A0A812G9Y8-F1
#
_entry.id   AF-A0A812G9Y8-F1
#
_cell.length_a   1.000
_cell.length_b   1.000
_cell.length_c   1.000
_cell.angle_alpha   90.00
_cell.angle_beta   90.00
_cell.angle_gamma   90.00
#
_symmetry.space_group_name_H-M   'P 1'
#
loop_
_entity.id
_entity.type
_entity.pdbx_description
1 polymer ?
#
loop_
_entity_poly.entity_id
_entity_poly.type
_entity_poly.pdbx_seq_one_letter_code
_entity_poly.pdbx_strand_id
1 'polypeptide(L)'
;MSHNLSQLCDQMPTEMTAQTLIPMLQAQVAELFDGLEDPIIAVSVEVENSEDERQELIDLSLTYSARLAVRSVTGLANHEDCLEEFNKYVQGPMHDAVVEDLGDVTDIPYGVCLLAMFPWILSFFPVTWAGRPALHALGYRSDFEYLAVEFTECLFFMLVYPAAYPCLLRCVRRLDNSLDSGFLQAPAAFGCGLLIFNVVQLENAFASASLETFAFTRHPAFLCFFLLAVVAAMFQHYVLFGAGSRPKSNREMRM
;
A
#
# COMPACT_ATOMS: atom_id res chain seq x y z
N MET A 1 -14.14 -17.36 -17.67
CA MET A 1 -13.14 -17.16 -16.60
C MET A 1 -13.58 -16.13 -15.55
N SER A 2 -14.07 -14.94 -15.92
CA SER A 2 -14.54 -13.93 -14.94
C SER A 2 -15.81 -14.29 -14.16
N HIS A 3 -16.63 -15.21 -14.68
CA HIS A 3 -17.95 -15.51 -14.09
C HIS A 3 -17.91 -16.39 -12.83
N ASN A 4 -16.86 -17.21 -12.65
CA ASN A 4 -16.76 -18.12 -11.49
C ASN A 4 -16.15 -17.44 -10.25
N LEU A 5 -15.26 -16.45 -10.45
CA LEU A 5 -14.70 -15.66 -9.34
C LEU A 5 -15.75 -14.74 -8.69
N SER A 6 -16.69 -14.21 -9.48
CA SER A 6 -17.78 -13.36 -8.99
C SER A 6 -18.76 -14.11 -8.09
N GLN A 7 -19.00 -15.41 -8.32
CA GLN A 7 -19.90 -16.20 -7.48
C GLN A 7 -19.29 -16.59 -6.13
N LEU A 8 -17.95 -16.55 -6.02
CA LEU A 8 -17.22 -16.92 -4.79
C LEU A 8 -17.17 -15.78 -3.75
N CYS A 9 -17.21 -14.51 -4.19
CA CYS A 9 -17.30 -13.38 -3.25
C CYS A 9 -18.65 -13.33 -2.51
N ASP A 10 -19.73 -13.82 -3.13
CA ASP A 10 -21.08 -13.80 -2.53
C ASP A 10 -21.34 -14.95 -1.53
N GLN A 11 -20.44 -15.94 -1.43
CA GLN A 11 -20.62 -17.11 -0.56
C GLN A 11 -19.69 -17.16 0.66
N MET A 12 -18.79 -16.20 0.87
CA MET A 12 -17.90 -16.22 2.04
C MET A 12 -18.65 -15.82 3.32
N PRO A 13 -18.76 -16.70 4.33
CA PRO A 13 -19.25 -16.32 5.65
C PRO A 13 -18.22 -15.41 6.33
N THR A 14 -18.69 -14.33 6.96
CA THR A 14 -17.88 -13.28 7.62
C THR A 14 -17.01 -13.74 8.80
N GLU A 15 -16.97 -15.04 9.12
CA GLU A 15 -16.13 -15.61 10.19
C GLU A 15 -15.47 -16.92 9.73
N MET A 16 -14.58 -16.84 8.74
CA MET A 16 -13.62 -17.93 8.47
C MET A 16 -12.31 -17.65 9.22
N THR A 17 -12.00 -18.48 10.21
CA THR A 17 -10.70 -18.42 10.90
C THR A 17 -9.58 -18.90 9.97
N ALA A 18 -8.37 -18.36 10.13
CA ALA A 18 -7.22 -18.67 9.28
C ALA A 18 -6.92 -20.19 9.17
N GLN A 19 -7.32 -20.98 10.18
CA GLN A 19 -7.18 -22.44 10.22
C GLN A 19 -8.05 -23.20 9.22
N THR A 20 -9.19 -22.64 8.76
CA THR A 20 -10.03 -23.25 7.72
C THR A 20 -9.76 -22.66 6.34
N LEU A 21 -9.26 -21.42 6.27
CA LEU A 21 -9.00 -20.72 5.02
C LEU A 21 -7.76 -21.25 4.29
N ILE A 22 -6.70 -21.58 5.02
CA ILE A 22 -5.46 -22.14 4.46
C ILE A 22 -5.67 -23.51 3.78
N PRO A 23 -6.26 -24.53 4.42
CA PRO A 23 -6.45 -25.83 3.78
C PRO A 23 -7.44 -25.77 2.60
N MET A 24 -8.39 -24.85 2.63
CA MET A 24 -9.35 -24.64 1.54
C MET A 24 -8.69 -23.98 0.32
N LEU A 25 -7.82 -22.99 0.54
CA LEU A 25 -6.97 -22.41 -0.51
C LEU A 25 -6.02 -23.45 -1.11
N GLN A 26 -5.39 -24.29 -0.27
CA GLN A 26 -4.52 -25.37 -0.74
C GLN A 26 -5.28 -26.38 -1.61
N ALA A 27 -6.50 -26.75 -1.21
CA ALA A 27 -7.36 -27.64 -1.99
C ALA A 27 -7.76 -27.00 -3.34
N GLN A 28 -8.12 -25.72 -3.35
CA GLN A 28 -8.50 -25.02 -4.58
C GLN A 28 -7.31 -24.77 -5.52
N VAL A 29 -6.12 -24.48 -5.00
CA VAL A 29 -4.91 -24.36 -5.81
C VAL A 29 -4.58 -25.71 -6.46
N ALA A 30 -4.64 -26.80 -5.69
CA ALA A 30 -4.42 -28.13 -6.23
C ALA A 30 -5.46 -28.52 -7.29
N GLU A 31 -6.72 -28.14 -7.09
CA GLU A 31 -7.80 -28.32 -8.07
C GLU A 31 -7.62 -27.45 -9.32
N LEU A 32 -7.08 -26.24 -9.19
CA LEU A 32 -6.77 -25.37 -10.33
C LEU A 32 -5.63 -25.92 -11.19
N PHE A 33 -4.60 -26.49 -10.55
CA PHE A 33 -3.49 -27.14 -11.26
C PHE A 33 -3.93 -28.48 -11.88
N ASP A 34 -4.82 -29.24 -11.23
CA ASP A 34 -5.43 -30.43 -11.84
C ASP A 34 -6.35 -30.08 -13.02
N GLY A 35 -7.12 -28.99 -12.92
CA GLY A 35 -8.07 -28.57 -13.97
C GLY A 35 -7.43 -27.85 -15.17
N LEU A 36 -6.19 -27.37 -15.06
CA LEU A 36 -5.44 -26.75 -16.17
C LEU A 36 -4.76 -27.77 -17.09
N GLU A 37 -4.60 -29.02 -16.62
CA GLU A 37 -3.86 -30.08 -17.32
C GLU A 37 -4.70 -31.31 -17.65
N ASP A 38 -6.03 -31.20 -17.75
CA ASP A 38 -6.79 -32.14 -18.55
C ASP A 38 -6.53 -31.81 -20.03
N PRO A 39 -5.63 -32.52 -20.76
CA PRO A 39 -5.79 -32.56 -22.19
C PRO A 39 -7.20 -33.07 -22.41
N ILE A 40 -8.00 -32.33 -23.17
CA ILE A 40 -9.17 -32.90 -23.83
C ILE A 40 -8.59 -33.97 -24.76
N ILE A 41 -8.35 -35.17 -24.24
CA ILE A 41 -8.11 -36.34 -25.07
C ILE A 41 -9.49 -36.68 -25.60
N ALA A 42 -9.90 -35.94 -26.63
CA ALA A 42 -10.91 -36.40 -27.54
C ALA A 42 -10.30 -37.61 -28.26
N VAL A 43 -10.41 -38.79 -27.63
CA VAL A 43 -10.27 -40.04 -28.38
C VAL A 43 -11.48 -40.06 -29.29
N SER A 44 -11.29 -39.73 -30.56
CA SER A 44 -12.26 -40.06 -31.60
C SER A 44 -12.29 -41.57 -31.70
N VAL A 45 -13.11 -42.22 -30.89
CA VAL A 45 -13.49 -43.60 -31.11
C VAL A 45 -14.43 -43.57 -32.31
N GLU A 46 -13.92 -43.97 -33.48
CA GLU A 46 -14.78 -44.33 -34.59
C GLU A 46 -15.55 -45.58 -34.19
N VAL A 47 -16.70 -45.38 -33.52
CA VAL A 47 -17.70 -46.43 -33.35
C VAL A 47 -18.63 -46.32 -34.55
N GLU A 48 -18.47 -47.25 -35.48
CA GLU A 48 -19.50 -47.55 -36.47
C GLU A 48 -20.85 -47.77 -35.76
N ASN A 49 -21.82 -46.93 -36.14
CA ASN A 49 -23.26 -47.18 -36.07
C ASN A 49 -23.81 -47.80 -34.77
N SER A 50 -24.22 -46.94 -33.85
CA SER A 50 -25.51 -47.15 -33.16
C SER A 50 -26.01 -45.83 -32.59
N GLU A 51 -27.22 -45.47 -32.99
CA GLU A 51 -28.01 -44.32 -32.57
C GLU A 51 -28.31 -44.40 -31.05
N ASP A 52 -27.71 -43.52 -30.24
CA ASP A 52 -28.31 -42.96 -29.02
C ASP A 52 -27.37 -41.92 -28.38
N GLU A 53 -27.46 -40.66 -28.83
CA GLU A 53 -26.71 -39.54 -28.24
C GLU A 53 -27.43 -39.01 -26.99
N ARG A 54 -27.20 -39.66 -25.84
CA ARG A 54 -27.08 -38.96 -24.56
C ARG A 54 -25.63 -39.06 -24.13
N GLN A 55 -24.84 -38.02 -24.44
CA GLN A 55 -23.56 -37.79 -23.79
C GLN A 55 -23.81 -37.56 -22.29
N GLU A 56 -23.76 -38.65 -21.52
CA GLU A 56 -23.46 -38.56 -20.09
C GLU A 56 -22.03 -38.03 -19.97
N LEU A 57 -21.89 -36.76 -19.60
CA LEU A 57 -20.64 -36.27 -19.01
C LEU A 57 -20.37 -37.17 -17.80
N ILE A 58 -19.37 -38.03 -17.92
CA ILE A 58 -18.88 -38.81 -16.80
C ILE A 58 -18.23 -37.82 -15.83
N ASP A 59 -18.98 -37.43 -14.80
CA ASP A 59 -18.47 -36.67 -13.66
C ASP A 59 -17.61 -37.62 -12.81
N LEU A 60 -16.39 -37.86 -13.30
CA LEU A 60 -15.37 -38.64 -12.62
C LEU A 60 -14.74 -37.76 -11.54
N SER A 61 -15.52 -37.47 -10.49
CA SER A 61 -14.98 -36.93 -9.25
C SER A 61 -14.13 -38.03 -8.58
N LEU A 62 -12.94 -38.30 -9.13
CA LEU A 62 -12.00 -39.26 -8.56
C LEU A 62 -11.75 -38.87 -7.10
N THR A 63 -11.93 -39.83 -6.21
CA THR A 63 -11.60 -39.70 -4.79
C THR A 63 -10.12 -39.33 -4.65
N TYR A 64 -9.78 -38.50 -3.66
CA TYR A 64 -8.41 -37.99 -3.43
C TYR A 64 -7.33 -39.09 -3.46
N SER A 65 -7.64 -40.26 -2.91
CA SER A 65 -6.77 -41.45 -2.91
C SER A 65 -6.50 -42.03 -4.31
N ALA A 66 -7.49 -41.98 -5.20
CA ALA A 66 -7.37 -42.47 -6.57
C ALA A 66 -6.59 -41.49 -7.46
N ARG A 67 -6.69 -40.17 -7.21
CA ARG A 67 -5.82 -39.16 -7.87
C ARG A 67 -4.36 -39.33 -7.47
N LEU A 68 -4.08 -39.58 -6.20
CA LEU A 68 -2.74 -39.90 -5.69
C LEU A 68 -2.14 -41.16 -6.34
N ALA A 69 -2.97 -42.20 -6.51
CA ALA A 69 -2.54 -43.43 -7.17
C ALA A 69 -2.24 -43.22 -8.66
N VAL A 70 -3.05 -42.43 -9.38
CA VAL A 70 -2.79 -42.08 -10.78
C VAL A 70 -1.52 -41.24 -10.90
N ARG A 71 -1.34 -40.21 -10.07
CA ARG A 71 -0.14 -39.35 -10.09
C ARG A 71 1.16 -40.11 -9.86
N SER A 72 1.17 -41.07 -8.93
CA SER A 72 2.36 -41.89 -8.65
C SER A 72 2.75 -42.83 -9.80
N VAL A 73 1.82 -43.13 -10.71
CA VAL A 73 2.06 -44.00 -11.90
C VAL A 73 2.35 -43.18 -13.16
N THR A 74 1.78 -41.98 -13.29
CA THR A 74 1.96 -41.12 -14.48
C THR A 74 3.19 -40.21 -14.40
N GLY A 75 3.85 -40.13 -13.24
CA GLY A 75 5.02 -39.26 -13.03
C GLY A 75 4.65 -37.78 -12.87
N LEU A 76 3.37 -37.49 -12.58
CA LEU A 76 2.92 -36.15 -12.19
C LEU A 76 3.60 -35.75 -10.87
N ALA A 77 3.97 -34.47 -10.76
CA ALA A 77 4.64 -33.92 -9.59
C ALA A 77 3.82 -34.23 -8.32
N ASN A 78 4.50 -34.56 -7.21
CA ASN A 78 3.80 -34.86 -5.97
C ASN A 78 3.06 -33.60 -5.50
N HIS A 79 1.98 -33.78 -4.74
CA HIS A 79 1.19 -32.68 -4.21
C HIS A 79 2.04 -31.68 -3.40
N GLU A 80 3.07 -32.17 -2.70
CA GLU A 80 4.05 -31.34 -1.99
C GLU A 80 4.90 -30.49 -2.96
N ASP A 81 5.32 -31.05 -4.09
CA ASP A 81 6.10 -30.34 -5.11
C ASP A 81 5.25 -29.23 -5.77
N CYS A 82 3.97 -29.51 -6.09
CA CYS A 82 3.05 -28.49 -6.62
C CYS A 82 2.79 -27.36 -5.61
N LEU A 83 2.69 -27.69 -4.33
CA LEU A 83 2.54 -26.69 -3.28
C LEU A 83 3.81 -25.84 -3.11
N GLU A 84 4.99 -26.44 -3.22
CA GLU A 84 6.26 -25.71 -3.17
C GLU A 84 6.41 -24.79 -4.38
N GLU A 85 6.08 -25.26 -5.59
CA GLU A 85 6.09 -24.47 -6.83
C GLU A 85 5.09 -23.30 -6.74
N PHE A 86 3.89 -23.53 -6.21
CA PHE A 86 2.91 -22.48 -5.98
C PHE A 86 3.38 -21.48 -4.92
N ASN A 87 3.92 -21.94 -3.79
CA ASN A 87 4.46 -21.04 -2.78
C ASN A 87 5.58 -20.17 -3.34
N LYS A 88 6.44 -20.75 -4.18
CA LYS A 88 7.52 -20.05 -4.87
C LYS A 88 6.98 -19.04 -5.88
N TYR A 89 5.91 -19.38 -6.60
CA TYR A 89 5.21 -18.47 -7.49
C TYR A 89 4.56 -17.29 -6.74
N VAL A 90 3.89 -17.57 -5.62
CA VAL A 90 3.24 -16.56 -4.78
C VAL A 90 4.28 -15.63 -4.14
N GLN A 91 5.36 -16.18 -3.59
CA GLN A 91 6.41 -15.41 -2.93
C GLN A 91 7.34 -14.67 -3.90
N GLY A 92 7.42 -15.10 -5.15
CA GLY A 92 8.26 -14.48 -6.18
C GLY A 92 7.44 -13.66 -7.17
N PRO A 93 7.14 -14.20 -8.37
CA PRO A 93 6.57 -13.43 -9.48
C PRO A 93 5.22 -12.78 -9.18
N MET A 94 4.34 -13.41 -8.39
CA MET A 94 3.06 -12.80 -8.03
C MET A 94 3.27 -11.64 -7.05
N HIS A 95 4.09 -11.82 -6.01
CA HIS A 95 4.47 -10.75 -5.10
C HIS A 95 5.15 -9.60 -5.85
N ASP A 96 6.07 -9.89 -6.75
CA ASP A 96 6.80 -8.88 -7.51
C ASP A 96 5.88 -8.11 -8.47
N ALA A 97 4.95 -8.79 -9.14
CA ALA A 97 3.94 -8.13 -9.98
C ALA A 97 2.97 -7.27 -9.15
N VAL A 98 2.57 -7.74 -7.97
CA VAL A 98 1.74 -6.97 -7.02
C VAL A 98 2.50 -5.74 -6.53
N VAL A 99 3.79 -5.86 -6.17
CA VAL A 99 4.63 -4.73 -5.76
C VAL A 99 4.92 -3.77 -6.93
N GLU A 100 5.03 -4.28 -8.15
CA GLU A 100 5.18 -3.46 -9.35
C GLU A 100 3.91 -2.65 -9.66
N ASP A 101 2.73 -3.25 -9.52
CA ASP A 101 1.44 -2.60 -9.80
C ASP A 101 0.94 -1.70 -8.66
N LEU A 102 1.12 -2.12 -7.40
CA LEU A 102 0.59 -1.42 -6.21
C LEU A 102 1.63 -0.59 -5.45
N GLY A 103 2.93 -0.77 -5.75
CA GLY A 103 4.04 -0.14 -5.04
C GLY A 103 4.53 -0.92 -3.82
N ASP A 104 5.75 -0.62 -3.36
CA ASP A 104 6.29 -1.21 -2.12
C ASP A 104 5.45 -0.73 -0.91
N VAL A 105 5.34 -1.56 0.12
CA VAL A 105 4.60 -1.29 1.37
C VAL A 105 5.07 0.01 2.05
N THR A 106 6.28 0.46 1.73
CA THR A 106 6.85 1.72 2.23
C THR A 106 6.56 2.96 1.39
N ASP A 107 6.04 2.80 0.17
CA ASP A 107 5.84 3.88 -0.78
C ASP A 107 4.36 4.29 -0.83
N ILE A 108 3.93 5.06 0.17
CA ILE A 108 2.59 5.66 0.17
C ILE A 108 2.55 6.83 -0.83
N PRO A 109 1.57 6.87 -1.75
CA PRO A 109 1.41 8.01 -2.65
C PRO A 109 1.06 9.28 -1.85
N TYR A 110 1.71 10.40 -2.21
CA TYR A 110 1.53 11.69 -1.53
C TYR A 110 0.06 12.12 -1.37
N GLY A 111 -0.80 11.81 -2.36
CA GLY A 111 -2.23 12.10 -2.29
C GLY A 111 -2.95 11.39 -1.14
N VAL A 112 -2.56 10.16 -0.80
CA VAL A 112 -3.13 9.43 0.35
C VAL A 112 -2.65 10.04 1.67
N CYS A 113 -1.38 10.43 1.76
CA CYS A 113 -0.86 11.16 2.93
C CYS A 113 -1.59 12.48 3.15
N LEU A 114 -1.87 13.23 2.08
CA LEU A 114 -2.66 14.46 2.14
C LEU A 114 -4.10 14.19 2.56
N LEU A 115 -4.74 13.16 2.00
CA LEU A 115 -6.11 12.80 2.32
C LEU A 115 -6.25 12.42 3.81
N ALA A 116 -5.28 11.70 4.36
CA ALA A 116 -5.24 11.37 5.78
C ALA A 116 -5.14 12.61 6.69
N MET A 117 -4.51 13.68 6.20
CA MET A 117 -4.38 14.96 6.89
C MET A 117 -5.51 15.95 6.61
N PHE A 118 -6.40 15.61 5.68
CA PHE A 118 -7.46 16.51 5.22
C PHE A 118 -8.37 17.02 6.35
N PRO A 119 -8.78 16.20 7.35
CA PRO A 119 -9.57 16.71 8.48
C PRO A 119 -8.85 17.81 9.28
N TRP A 120 -7.53 17.71 9.43
CA TRP A 120 -6.72 18.71 10.12
C TRP A 120 -6.58 19.99 9.27
N ILE A 121 -6.37 19.84 7.98
CA ILE A 121 -6.32 20.98 7.04
C ILE A 121 -7.67 21.72 7.03
N LEU A 122 -8.78 21.00 7.02
CA LEU A 122 -10.11 21.60 7.03
C LEU A 122 -10.41 22.35 8.33
N SER A 123 -9.86 21.92 9.46
CA SER A 123 -10.06 22.60 10.75
C SER A 123 -9.33 23.96 10.81
N PHE A 124 -8.34 24.19 9.93
CA PHE A 124 -7.64 25.45 9.82
C PHE A 124 -8.58 26.61 9.47
N PHE A 125 -9.44 26.44 8.45
CA PHE A 125 -10.36 27.49 7.98
C PHE A 125 -11.27 28.07 9.07
N PRO A 126 -12.03 27.27 9.85
CA PRO A 126 -12.87 27.82 10.92
C PRO A 126 -12.04 28.44 12.04
N VAL A 127 -10.85 27.91 12.35
CA VAL A 127 -9.95 28.47 13.38
C VAL A 127 -9.44 29.85 12.95
N THR A 128 -8.90 29.97 11.73
CA THR A 128 -8.46 31.25 11.17
C THR A 128 -9.62 32.24 11.08
N TRP A 129 -10.81 31.78 10.68
CA TRP A 129 -11.99 32.66 10.62
C TRP A 129 -12.41 33.17 12.01
N ALA A 130 -12.43 32.30 13.02
CA ALA A 130 -12.74 32.65 14.40
C ALA A 130 -11.67 33.54 15.04
N GLY A 131 -10.41 33.48 14.57
CA GLY A 131 -9.30 34.31 15.03
C GLY A 131 -9.34 35.76 14.54
N ARG A 132 -10.11 36.07 13.48
CA ARG A 132 -10.18 37.43 12.88
C ARG A 132 -10.44 38.56 13.89
N PRO A 133 -11.39 38.46 14.84
CA PRO A 133 -11.64 39.55 15.80
C PRO A 133 -10.41 39.90 16.67
N ALA A 134 -9.46 38.97 16.81
CA ALA A 134 -8.23 39.17 17.59
C ALA A 134 -7.05 39.69 16.76
N LEU A 135 -7.18 39.86 15.43
CA LEU A 135 -6.06 40.18 14.54
C LEU A 135 -5.30 41.45 14.93
N HIS A 136 -6.01 42.48 15.42
CA HIS A 136 -5.38 43.73 15.84
C HIS A 136 -4.60 43.58 17.16
N ALA A 137 -5.07 42.71 18.06
CA ALA A 137 -4.36 42.38 19.27
C ALA A 137 -3.09 41.57 18.99
N LEU A 138 -3.09 40.80 17.90
CA LEU A 138 -1.93 40.04 17.41
C LEU A 138 -0.92 40.90 16.62
N GLY A 139 -1.26 42.15 16.30
CA GLY A 139 -0.34 43.07 15.62
C GLY A 139 -0.44 43.11 14.09
N TYR A 140 -1.44 42.46 13.49
CA TYR A 140 -1.68 42.53 12.04
C TYR A 140 -2.26 43.89 11.62
N ARG A 141 -1.83 44.42 10.46
CA ARG A 141 -2.25 45.75 9.97
C ARG A 141 -3.58 45.71 9.24
N SER A 142 -3.94 44.56 8.69
CA SER A 142 -5.18 44.36 7.92
C SER A 142 -5.61 42.90 7.93
N ASP A 143 -6.90 42.66 7.73
CA ASP A 143 -7.49 41.33 7.54
C ASP A 143 -6.83 40.57 6.39
N PHE A 144 -6.48 41.27 5.31
CA PHE A 144 -5.84 40.66 4.15
C PHE A 144 -4.45 40.14 4.50
N GLU A 145 -3.66 40.88 5.28
CA GLU A 145 -2.34 40.45 5.73
C GLU A 145 -2.43 39.20 6.62
N TYR A 146 -3.37 39.20 7.57
CA TYR A 146 -3.65 38.06 8.42
C TYR A 146 -4.02 36.82 7.60
N LEU A 147 -5.00 36.95 6.70
CA LEU A 147 -5.46 35.85 5.85
C LEU A 147 -4.36 35.36 4.90
N ALA A 148 -3.51 36.23 4.39
CA ALA A 148 -2.41 35.87 3.50
C ALA A 148 -1.33 35.06 4.24
N VAL A 149 -0.98 35.46 5.47
CA VAL A 149 -0.02 34.72 6.31
C VAL A 149 -0.58 33.35 6.63
N GLU A 150 -1.78 33.29 7.20
CA GLU A 150 -2.46 32.04 7.57
C GLU A 150 -2.64 31.10 6.37
N PHE A 151 -3.06 31.60 5.21
CA PHE A 151 -3.18 30.79 4.00
C PHE A 151 -1.82 30.24 3.53
N THR A 152 -0.76 31.04 3.63
CA THR A 152 0.60 30.61 3.28
C THR A 152 1.09 29.53 4.24
N GLU A 153 0.79 29.64 5.53
CA GLU A 153 1.06 28.58 6.51
C GLU A 153 0.27 27.31 6.19
N CYS A 154 -1.01 27.42 5.83
CA CYS A 154 -1.84 26.29 5.38
C CYS A 154 -1.19 25.53 4.21
N LEU A 155 -0.66 26.24 3.22
CA LEU A 155 0.07 25.62 2.11
C LEU A 155 1.36 24.95 2.57
N PHE A 156 2.08 25.56 3.53
CA PHE A 156 3.28 24.96 4.10
C PHE A 156 2.95 23.70 4.92
N PHE A 157 1.83 23.69 5.65
CA PHE A 157 1.32 22.51 6.35
C PHE A 157 1.07 21.33 5.40
N MET A 158 0.42 21.59 4.25
CA MET A 158 0.22 20.61 3.19
C MET A 158 1.53 20.09 2.60
N LEU A 159 2.58 20.91 2.63
CA LEU A 159 3.92 20.48 2.26
C LEU A 159 4.50 19.59 3.38
N VAL A 160 4.77 20.09 4.58
CA VAL A 160 5.60 19.34 5.55
C VAL A 160 4.94 18.07 6.10
N TYR A 161 3.66 18.10 6.48
CA TYR A 161 3.06 17.00 7.26
C TYR A 161 2.98 15.67 6.52
N PRO A 162 2.66 15.61 5.22
CA PRO A 162 2.69 14.35 4.48
C PRO A 162 4.05 13.63 4.50
N ALA A 163 5.17 14.34 4.73
CA ALA A 163 6.49 13.73 4.85
C ALA A 163 6.67 12.87 6.12
N ALA A 164 5.82 13.05 7.14
CA ALA A 164 5.88 12.27 8.38
C ALA A 164 5.57 10.77 8.13
N TYR A 165 4.61 10.47 7.24
CA TYR A 165 4.18 9.10 6.96
C TYR A 165 5.26 8.20 6.35
N PRO A 166 5.93 8.56 5.24
CA PRO A 166 6.99 7.74 4.68
C PRO A 166 8.19 7.64 5.63
N CYS A 167 8.48 8.67 6.42
CA CYS A 167 9.49 8.60 7.48
C CYS A 167 9.12 7.54 8.53
N LEU A 168 7.87 7.55 8.99
CA LEU A 168 7.36 6.62 10.00
C LEU A 168 7.41 5.18 9.48
N LEU A 169 6.95 4.94 8.25
CA LEU A 169 7.01 3.60 7.64
C LEU A 169 8.44 3.09 7.50
N ARG A 170 9.37 3.92 7.01
CA ARG A 170 10.78 3.54 6.88
C ARG A 170 11.41 3.26 8.24
N CYS A 171 11.07 4.03 9.27
CA CYS A 171 11.52 3.78 10.64
C CYS A 171 10.96 2.47 11.21
N VAL A 172 9.65 2.22 11.04
CA VAL A 172 9.02 0.98 11.50
C VAL A 172 9.62 -0.25 10.80
N ARG A 173 9.81 -0.20 9.47
CA ARG A 173 10.45 -1.29 8.72
C ARG A 173 11.89 -1.56 9.18
N ARG A 174 12.66 -0.51 9.44
CA ARG A 174 14.02 -0.66 9.99
C ARG A 174 14.01 -1.28 11.38
N LEU A 175 13.04 -0.89 12.20
CA LEU A 175 12.89 -1.40 13.55
C LEU A 175 12.50 -2.88 13.57
N ASP A 176 11.56 -3.26 12.69
CA ASP A 176 11.14 -4.64 12.45
C ASP A 176 12.33 -5.53 12.05
N ASN A 177 13.18 -5.05 11.14
CA ASN A 177 14.40 -5.76 10.74
C ASN A 177 15.50 -5.82 11.82
N SER A 178 15.41 -4.99 12.88
CA SER A 178 16.48 -4.86 13.87
C SER A 178 16.14 -5.49 15.23
N LEU A 179 14.87 -5.75 15.52
CA LEU A 179 14.41 -6.24 16.82
C LEU A 179 13.62 -7.54 16.66
N ASP A 180 14.18 -8.66 17.12
CA ASP A 180 13.54 -9.98 17.05
C ASP A 180 12.35 -10.16 18.04
N SER A 181 12.16 -9.22 18.98
CA SER A 181 11.18 -9.37 20.06
C SER A 181 10.09 -8.29 20.04
N GLY A 182 8.83 -8.73 19.87
CA GLY A 182 7.67 -7.84 19.76
C GLY A 182 7.40 -6.94 20.98
N PHE A 183 7.94 -7.27 22.17
CA PHE A 183 7.75 -6.46 23.37
C PHE A 183 8.50 -5.12 23.33
N LEU A 184 9.71 -5.08 22.75
CA LEU A 184 10.50 -3.85 22.62
C LEU A 184 10.15 -3.07 21.34
N GLN A 185 9.58 -3.76 20.35
CA GLN A 185 9.25 -3.16 19.06
C GLN A 185 8.14 -2.11 19.18
N ALA A 186 7.05 -2.40 19.89
CA ALA A 186 5.94 -1.45 20.05
C ALA A 186 6.34 -0.13 20.72
N PRO A 187 7.01 -0.10 21.89
CA PRO A 187 7.42 1.15 22.52
C PRO A 187 8.49 1.89 21.69
N ALA A 188 9.39 1.17 21.00
CA ALA A 188 10.37 1.82 20.13
C ALA A 188 9.70 2.44 18.88
N ALA A 189 8.72 1.76 18.26
CA ALA A 189 7.95 2.30 17.14
C ALA A 189 7.17 3.56 17.56
N PHE A 190 6.54 3.52 18.73
CA PHE A 190 5.86 4.68 19.31
C PHE A 190 6.82 5.85 19.56
N GLY A 191 8.00 5.58 20.13
CA GLY A 191 9.05 6.58 20.34
C GLY A 191 9.56 7.20 19.04
N CYS A 192 9.79 6.39 18.00
CA CYS A 192 10.13 6.88 16.66
C CYS A 192 9.03 7.75 16.06
N GLY A 193 7.77 7.32 16.17
CA GLY A 193 6.63 8.10 15.71
C GLY A 193 6.57 9.46 16.40
N LEU A 194 6.65 9.50 17.73
CA LEU A 194 6.71 10.75 18.49
C LEU A 194 7.87 11.64 18.04
N LEU A 195 9.07 11.08 17.89
CA LEU A 195 10.23 11.86 17.47
C LEU A 195 10.04 12.47 16.07
N ILE A 196 9.54 11.71 15.11
CA ILE A 196 9.28 12.17 13.74
C ILE A 196 8.25 13.32 13.76
N PHE A 197 7.12 13.13 14.46
CA PHE A 197 6.09 14.16 14.57
C PHE A 197 6.60 15.42 15.27
N ASN A 198 7.43 15.30 16.31
CA ASN A 198 8.04 16.46 16.97
C ASN A 198 9.00 17.22 16.05
N VAL A 199 9.80 16.52 15.23
CA VAL A 199 10.69 17.17 14.26
C VAL A 199 9.89 17.92 13.20
N VAL A 200 8.84 17.29 12.64
CA VAL A 200 7.92 17.93 11.69
C VAL A 200 7.23 19.14 12.31
N GLN A 201 6.77 19.03 13.55
CA GLN A 201 6.14 20.13 14.28
C GLN A 201 7.12 21.28 14.52
N LEU A 202 8.39 20.98 14.83
CA LEU A 202 9.43 21.98 15.04
C LEU A 202 9.79 22.71 13.75
N GLU A 203 9.93 21.98 12.63
CA GLU A 203 10.16 22.56 11.31
C GLU A 203 9.00 23.49 10.92
N ASN A 204 7.77 23.05 11.17
CA ASN A 204 6.59 23.88 10.95
C ASN A 204 6.60 25.13 11.82
N ALA A 205 6.80 24.99 13.13
CA ALA A 205 6.83 26.11 14.06
C ALA A 205 7.92 27.13 13.70
N PHE A 206 9.08 26.67 13.25
CA PHE A 206 10.16 27.54 12.78
C PHE A 206 9.77 28.33 11.54
N ALA A 207 9.14 27.69 10.56
CA ALA A 207 8.68 28.34 9.33
C ALA A 207 7.56 29.35 9.62
N SER A 208 6.53 28.96 10.38
CA SER A 208 5.44 29.84 10.83
C SER A 208 5.97 31.05 11.58
N ALA A 209 6.79 30.85 12.62
CA ALA A 209 7.37 31.94 13.38
C ALA A 209 8.22 32.89 12.50
N SER A 210 8.94 32.36 11.51
CA SER A 210 9.68 33.18 10.55
C SER A 210 8.73 34.02 9.68
N LEU A 211 7.65 33.42 9.18
CA LEU A 211 6.67 34.12 8.35
C LEU A 211 5.90 35.20 9.12
N GLU A 212 5.42 34.88 10.33
CA GLU A 212 4.75 35.83 11.22
C GLU A 212 5.69 36.98 11.61
N THR A 213 6.93 36.67 12.00
CA THR A 213 7.92 37.70 12.34
C THR A 213 8.23 38.58 11.14
N PHE A 214 8.26 38.04 9.92
CA PHE A 214 8.35 38.84 8.71
C PHE A 214 7.15 39.76 8.53
N ALA A 215 5.92 39.27 8.74
CA ALA A 215 4.72 40.08 8.65
C ALA A 215 4.77 41.30 9.59
N PHE A 216 5.20 41.10 10.84
CA PHE A 216 5.29 42.16 11.85
C PHE A 216 6.47 43.11 11.64
N THR A 217 7.67 42.59 11.36
CA THR A 217 8.90 43.40 11.33
C THR A 217 9.25 43.93 9.94
N ARG A 218 8.72 43.30 8.88
CA ARG A 218 9.12 43.50 7.48
C ARG A 218 10.62 43.33 7.21
N HIS A 219 11.33 42.67 8.12
CA HIS A 219 12.76 42.45 7.98
C HIS A 219 13.02 41.26 7.03
N PRO A 220 13.74 41.46 5.92
CA PRO A 220 13.84 40.46 4.84
C PRO A 220 14.53 39.16 5.27
N ALA A 221 15.37 39.18 6.32
CA ALA A 221 16.01 37.96 6.81
C ALA A 221 15.00 36.87 7.24
N PHE A 222 13.86 37.25 7.84
CA PHE A 222 12.85 36.28 8.25
C PHE A 222 12.15 35.64 7.05
N LEU A 223 11.94 36.41 5.97
CA LEU A 223 11.47 35.86 4.71
C LEU A 223 12.49 34.88 4.11
N CYS A 224 13.79 35.19 4.18
CA CYS A 224 14.84 34.25 3.76
C CYS A 224 14.82 32.94 4.56
N PHE A 225 14.62 33.00 5.89
CA PHE A 225 14.51 31.79 6.71
C PHE A 225 13.28 30.96 6.36
N PHE A 226 12.13 31.59 6.14
CA PHE A 226 10.92 30.91 5.66
C PHE A 226 11.16 30.24 4.30
N LEU A 227 11.73 30.96 3.32
CA LEU A 227 12.02 30.40 2.00
C LEU A 227 13.03 29.24 2.06
N LEU A 228 14.02 29.32 2.95
CA LEU A 228 14.95 28.22 3.18
C LEU A 228 14.23 26.97 3.73
N ALA A 229 13.28 27.15 4.65
CA ALA A 229 12.44 26.05 5.14
C ALA A 229 11.57 25.45 4.03
N VAL A 230 10.98 26.27 3.15
CA VAL A 230 10.23 25.81 1.97
C VAL A 230 11.12 24.98 1.03
N VAL A 231 12.34 25.43 0.75
CA VAL A 231 13.29 24.67 -0.10
C VAL A 231 13.70 23.36 0.57
N ALA A 232 13.95 23.37 1.89
CA ALA A 232 14.27 22.16 2.65
C ALA A 232 13.11 21.16 2.61
N ALA A 233 11.88 21.60 2.84
CA ALA A 233 10.68 20.77 2.77
C ALA A 233 10.47 20.21 1.35
N MET A 234 10.61 21.03 0.30
CA MET A 234 10.54 20.55 -1.08
C MET A 234 11.61 19.49 -1.39
N PHE A 235 12.83 19.68 -0.87
CA PHE A 235 13.90 18.71 -1.02
C PHE A 235 13.60 17.40 -0.27
N GLN A 236 13.08 17.47 0.95
CA GLN A 236 12.60 16.31 1.69
C GLN A 236 11.54 15.56 0.87
N HIS A 237 10.55 16.26 0.31
CA HIS A 237 9.53 15.67 -0.58
C HIS A 237 10.12 14.97 -1.78
N TYR A 238 11.06 15.63 -2.46
CA TYR A 238 11.74 15.04 -3.60
C TYR A 238 12.48 13.75 -3.22
N VAL A 239 13.16 13.73 -2.07
CA VAL A 239 13.86 12.53 -1.59
C VAL A 239 12.89 11.44 -1.15
N LEU A 240 11.77 11.80 -0.51
CA LEU A 240 10.83 10.84 0.04
C LEU A 240 9.91 10.23 -1.03
N PHE A 241 9.34 11.05 -1.91
CA PHE A 241 8.34 10.66 -2.91
C PHE A 241 8.89 10.61 -4.34
N GLY A 242 9.91 11.40 -4.68
CA GLY A 242 10.43 11.50 -6.05
C GLY A 242 11.48 10.45 -6.42
N ALA A 243 12.21 9.90 -5.44
CA ALA A 243 13.30 8.96 -5.70
C ALA A 243 12.83 7.52 -6.03
N GLY A 244 11.64 7.13 -5.57
CA GLY A 244 11.09 5.77 -5.75
C GLY A 244 10.39 5.53 -7.09
N SER A 245 9.91 6.57 -7.76
CA SER A 245 9.11 6.44 -9.00
C SER A 245 9.92 6.20 -10.28
N ARG A 246 11.20 5.78 -10.19
CA ARG A 246 11.91 5.34 -11.40
C ARG A 246 11.45 3.92 -11.72
N PRO A 247 10.66 3.70 -12.78
CA PRO A 247 10.43 2.34 -13.25
C PRO A 247 11.80 1.72 -13.47
N LYS A 248 12.03 0.53 -12.89
CA LYS A 248 13.16 -0.31 -13.29
C LYS A 248 12.91 -0.66 -14.75
N SER A 249 13.31 0.25 -15.64
CA SER A 249 13.21 0.12 -17.08
C SER A 249 13.80 -1.24 -17.43
N ASN A 250 12.93 -2.17 -17.84
CA ASN A 250 13.16 -3.49 -18.44
C ASN A 250 14.50 -3.60 -19.20
N ARG A 251 15.63 -3.64 -18.50
CA ARG A 251 16.96 -3.73 -19.10
C ARG A 251 17.51 -5.15 -19.09
N GLU A 252 16.75 -6.13 -18.60
CA GLU A 252 17.20 -7.52 -18.51
C GLU A 252 16.24 -8.56 -19.12
N MET A 253 15.17 -8.18 -19.84
CA MET A 253 14.40 -9.14 -20.67
C MET A 253 14.97 -9.31 -22.10
N ARG A 254 16.26 -9.02 -22.29
CA ARG A 254 17.01 -9.37 -23.51
C ARG A 254 18.45 -9.77 -23.17
N MET A 255 18.63 -10.88 -22.46
CA MET A 255 19.81 -11.74 -22.60
C MET A 255 19.39 -13.19 -22.47
#